data_AF-A0A6V7I2Z8-F1
#
_entry.id   AF-A0A6V7I2Z8-F1
#
_cell.length_a   1.000
_cell.length_b   1.000
_cell.length_c   1.000
_cell.angle_alpha   90.00
_cell.angle_beta   90.00
_cell.angle_gamma   90.00
#
_symmetry.space_group_name_H-M   'P 1'
#
loop_
_entity.id
_entity.type
_entity.pdbx_description
1 polymer ?
#
loop_
_entity_poly.entity_id
_entity_poly.type
_entity_poly.pdbx_seq_one_letter_code
_entity_poly.pdbx_strand_id
1 'polypeptide(L)' 'LPWDEAEPNCPEYKAWCESKYMNLTPWKKLSTIPLGLILKILCPCPESRYTIADIKKHRWFTNNLQK' A
#
# COMPACT_ATOMS: atom_id res chain seq x y z
N LEU A 1 5.12 -12.28 2.89
CA LEU A 1 5.24 -10.91 2.33
C LEU A 1 4.18 -10.75 1.23
N PRO A 2 3.87 -9.54 0.72
CA PRO A 2 2.84 -9.39 -0.31
C PRO A 2 3.23 -9.92 -1.70
N TRP A 3 4.52 -9.97 -1.98
CA TRP A 3 5.15 -10.52 -3.18
C TRP A 3 6.59 -10.91 -2.80
N ASP A 4 7.22 -11.76 -3.60
CA ASP A 4 8.62 -12.16 -3.42
C ASP A 4 9.58 -11.08 -3.95
N GLU A 5 9.23 -10.45 -5.08
CA GLU A 5 10.01 -9.37 -5.71
C GLU A 5 9.09 -8.30 -6.32
N ALA A 6 9.60 -7.07 -6.45
CA ALA A 6 8.87 -5.94 -7.02
C ALA A 6 9.13 -5.81 -8.54
N GLU A 7 9.01 -6.92 -9.25
CA GLU A 7 9.30 -7.03 -10.68
C GLU A 7 8.06 -7.43 -11.49
N PRO A 8 7.94 -7.04 -12.78
CA PRO A 8 6.74 -7.28 -13.59
C PRO A 8 6.37 -8.76 -13.80
N ASN A 9 7.35 -9.65 -13.68
CA ASN A 9 7.19 -11.11 -13.77
C ASN A 9 6.55 -11.72 -12.50
N CYS A 10 6.61 -11.04 -11.35
CA CYS A 10 5.97 -11.49 -10.12
C CYS A 10 4.45 -11.27 -10.22
N PRO A 11 3.62 -12.33 -10.22
CA PRO A 11 2.18 -12.21 -10.41
C PRO A 11 1.50 -11.33 -9.35
N GLU A 12 1.95 -11.40 -8.10
CA GLU A 12 1.42 -10.64 -6.98
C GLU A 12 1.74 -9.15 -7.10
N TYR A 13 2.97 -8.80 -7.48
CA TYR A 13 3.36 -7.42 -7.72
C TYR A 13 2.66 -6.84 -8.95
N LYS A 14 2.52 -7.64 -10.00
CA LYS A 14 1.74 -7.26 -11.19
C LYS A 14 0.27 -6.97 -10.83
N ALA A 15 -0.36 -7.83 -10.05
CA ALA A 15 -1.73 -7.63 -9.58
C ALA A 15 -1.86 -6.37 -8.72
N TRP A 16 -0.84 -6.03 -7.94
CA TRP A 16 -0.77 -4.77 -7.21
C TRP A 16 -0.74 -3.55 -8.14
N CYS A 17 0.18 -3.54 -9.10
CA CYS A 17 0.30 -2.46 -10.07
C CYS A 17 -0.97 -2.25 -10.91
N GLU A 18 -1.65 -3.34 -11.27
CA GLU A 18 -2.91 -3.32 -12.05
C GLU A 18 -4.17 -3.07 -11.20
N SER A 19 -4.04 -2.78 -9.91
CA SER A 19 -5.17 -2.60 -8.99
C SER A 19 -6.10 -3.82 -8.84
N LYS A 20 -5.61 -5.01 -9.14
CA LYS A 20 -6.32 -6.31 -9.01
C LYS A 20 -6.05 -7.02 -7.68
N TYR A 21 -5.46 -6.31 -6.72
CA TYR A 21 -4.99 -6.86 -5.45
C TYR A 21 -6.08 -7.09 -4.39
N MET A 22 -7.28 -6.53 -4.57
CA MET A 22 -8.30 -6.44 -3.52
C MET A 22 -8.75 -7.79 -2.94
N ASN A 23 -8.77 -8.84 -3.78
CA ASN A 23 -9.17 -10.19 -3.37
C ASN A 23 -7.97 -11.10 -3.01
N LEU A 24 -6.74 -10.56 -3.05
CA LEU A 24 -5.51 -11.30 -2.78
C LEU A 24 -5.06 -11.09 -1.32
N THR A 25 -4.44 -12.12 -0.75
CA THR A 25 -3.72 -11.99 0.52
C THR A 25 -2.38 -11.29 0.24
N PRO A 26 -1.92 -10.35 1.07
CA PRO A 26 -2.47 -9.94 2.37
C PRO A 26 -3.56 -8.87 2.30
N TRP A 27 -3.77 -8.22 1.16
CA TRP A 27 -4.58 -7.01 1.03
C TRP A 27 -6.03 -7.16 1.46
N LYS A 28 -6.67 -8.29 1.13
CA LYS A 28 -8.05 -8.59 1.52
C LYS A 28 -8.28 -8.65 3.03
N LYS A 29 -7.20 -8.77 3.83
CA LYS A 29 -7.25 -8.83 5.30
C LYS A 29 -7.16 -7.44 5.93
N LEU A 30 -6.92 -6.40 5.15
CA LEU A 30 -6.75 -5.03 5.63
C LEU A 30 -8.05 -4.25 5.48
N SER A 31 -8.37 -3.44 6.49
CA SER A 31 -9.44 -2.46 6.38
C SER A 31 -9.03 -1.28 5.48
N THR A 32 -10.01 -0.50 5.03
CA THR A 32 -9.81 0.54 4.01
C THR A 32 -8.80 1.62 4.42
N ILE A 33 -8.77 2.00 5.70
CA ILE A 33 -7.90 3.09 6.20
C ILE A 33 -6.39 2.73 6.12
N PRO A 34 -5.91 1.60 6.70
CA PRO A 34 -4.53 1.18 6.52
C PRO A 34 -4.18 0.87 5.06
N LEU A 35 -5.10 0.24 4.30
CA LEU A 35 -4.86 -0.07 2.89
C LEU A 35 -4.66 1.21 2.05
N GLY A 36 -5.43 2.27 2.34
CA GLY A 36 -5.27 3.58 1.72
C GLY A 36 -3.88 4.18 1.93
N LEU A 37 -3.28 4.02 3.12
CA LEU A 37 -1.92 4.46 3.38
C LEU A 37 -0.90 3.64 2.56
N ILE A 38 -1.05 2.32 2.58
CA ILE A 38 -0.14 1.40 1.88
C ILE A 38 -0.14 1.69 0.37
N LEU A 39 -1.28 2.00 -0.23
CA LEU A 39 -1.37 2.37 -1.65
C LEU A 39 -0.51 3.58 -2.00
N LYS A 40 -0.38 4.53 -1.07
CA LYS A 40 0.45 5.72 -1.24
C LYS A 40 1.93 5.46 -1.02
N ILE A 41 2.28 4.52 -0.16
CA ILE A 41 3.67 4.12 0.14
C ILE A 41 4.21 3.16 -0.95
N LEU A 42 3.46 2.13 -1.31
CA LEU A 42 3.83 1.15 -2.33
C LEU A 42 3.41 1.60 -3.73
N CYS A 43 3.48 2.91 -4.00
CA CYS A 43 3.21 3.45 -5.32
C CYS A 43 4.32 3.00 -6.31
N PRO A 44 3.97 2.40 -7.46
CA PRO A 44 4.95 1.99 -8.47
C PRO A 44 5.74 3.18 -9.03
N CYS A 45 5.10 4.35 -9.16
CA CYS A 45 5.76 5.59 -9.56
C CYS A 45 6.47 6.23 -8.34
N PRO A 46 7.82 6.31 -8.32
CA PRO A 46 8.55 6.86 -7.17
C PRO A 46 8.21 8.33 -6.90
N GLU A 47 7.96 9.13 -7.94
CA GLU A 47 7.64 10.57 -7.83
C GLU A 47 6.28 10.82 -7.18
N SER A 48 5.35 9.87 -7.31
CA SER A 48 4.01 9.94 -6.70
C SER A 48 3.96 9.27 -5.32
N ARG A 49 5.08 8.71 -4.85
CA ARG A 49 5.16 8.03 -3.57
C ARG A 49 5.11 9.04 -2.43
N TYR A 50 4.36 8.73 -1.38
CA TYR A 50 4.32 9.58 -0.20
C TYR A 50 5.69 9.72 0.46
N THR A 51 6.02 10.96 0.82
CA THR A 51 7.15 11.25 1.69
C THR A 51 6.80 10.89 3.14
N ILE A 52 7.81 10.84 4.01
CA ILE A 52 7.59 10.64 5.46
C ILE A 52 6.68 11.74 6.03
N ALA A 53 6.81 12.98 5.53
CA ALA A 53 5.96 14.08 5.97
C ALA A 53 4.49 13.86 5.57
N ASP A 54 4.23 13.28 4.40
CA ASP A 54 2.87 12.96 3.94
C ASP A 54 2.28 11.78 4.72
N ILE A 55 3.09 10.75 5.02
CA ILE A 55 2.68 9.62 5.86
C ILE A 55 2.20 10.12 7.23
N LYS A 56 2.94 11.05 7.85
CA LYS A 56 2.58 11.62 9.16
C LYS A 56 1.25 12.39 9.17
N LYS A 57 0.83 12.89 8.01
CA LYS A 57 -0.45 13.60 7.83
C LYS A 57 -1.61 12.66 7.49
N HIS A 58 -1.33 11.41 7.13
CA HIS A 58 -2.37 10.47 6.70
C HIS A 58 -3.28 10.06 7.87
N ARG A 59 -4.59 9.94 7.61
CA ARG A 59 -5.61 9.62 8.62
C ARG A 59 -5.30 8.37 9.44
N TRP A 60 -4.75 7.33 8.81
CA TRP A 60 -4.32 6.14 9.53
C TRP A 60 -3.28 6.47 10.60
N PHE A 61 -2.28 7.28 10.27
CA PHE A 61 -1.20 7.62 11.18
C PHE A 61 -1.72 8.50 12.34
N THR A 62 -2.49 9.54 12.03
CA THR A 62 -3.04 10.46 13.04
C THR A 62 -4.02 9.78 14.00
N ASN A 63 -4.84 8.85 13.51
CA ASN A 63 -5.83 8.16 14.34
C ASN A 63 -5.21 7.10 15.27
N ASN A 64 -4.04 6.55 14.92
CA ASN A 64 -3.36 5.56 15.76
C ASN A 64 -2.44 6.20 16.82
N LEU A 65 -2.12 7.49 16.69
CA LEU A 65 -1.37 8.24 17.71
C LEU A 65 -2.25 8.78 18.86
N GLN A 66 -3.58 8.65 18.75
CA GLN A 66 -4.54 9.08 19.77
C GLN A 66 -4.93 7.95 20.74
N LYS A 67 -4.11 6.90 20.84
CA LYS A 67 -4.31 5.78 21.77
C LYS A 67 -3.17 5.70 22.78
#